data_AF-A0A4Y2PPC0-F1
#
_entry.id   AF-A0A4Y2PPC0-F1
#
_cell.length_a   1.000
_cell.length_b   1.000
_cell.length_c   1.000
_cell.angle_alpha   90.00
_cell.angle_beta   90.00
_cell.angle_gamma   90.00
#
_symmetry.space_group_name_H-M   'P 1'
#
loop_
_entity.id
_entity.type
_entity.pdbx_description
1 polymer ?
#
loop_
_entity_poly.entity_id
_entity_poly.type
_entity_poly.pdbx_seq_one_letter_code
_entity_poly.pdbx_strand_id
1 'polypeptide(L)'
;MSIEDGKADGTELHKMSVKIPPFWIDKPEIWFYQVEAQIKISGITAEETKFNYLISQLDHKIVENVWDIIHNDSQTKYTDSKTRLLNLFKESENARIQRLITGIDLGELKPSQFFQKLRSVATSDISENLIKTLWLVENYQTILKIS
;
A
#
# COMPACT_ATOMS: atom_id res chain seq x y z
N MET A 1 -27.77 59.24 -7.51
CA MET A 1 -27.59 58.77 -6.12
C MET A 1 -28.07 57.33 -6.13
N SER A 2 -27.21 56.36 -6.47
CA SER A 2 -26.14 55.81 -5.61
C SER A 2 -26.77 55.23 -4.35
N ILE A 3 -26.68 53.97 -3.95
CA ILE A 3 -25.87 52.76 -4.19
C ILE A 3 -26.77 51.64 -3.55
N GLU A 4 -26.86 50.37 -3.95
CA GLU A 4 -25.84 49.34 -3.71
C GLU A 4 -26.24 48.01 -4.37
N ASP A 5 -25.35 47.54 -5.24
CA ASP A 5 -25.21 46.17 -5.68
C ASP A 5 -24.91 45.24 -4.50
N GLY A 6 -25.56 44.08 -4.46
CA GLY A 6 -25.27 43.00 -3.53
C GLY A 6 -25.49 41.64 -4.20
N LYS A 7 -24.89 41.47 -5.37
CA LYS A 7 -24.86 40.23 -6.14
C LYS A 7 -24.38 39.08 -5.25
N ALA A 8 -25.21 38.05 -5.17
CA ALA A 8 -24.87 36.76 -4.62
C ALA A 8 -23.53 36.27 -5.18
N ASP A 9 -22.55 36.07 -4.31
CA ASP A 9 -21.42 35.21 -4.59
C ASP A 9 -21.45 34.10 -3.55
N GLY A 10 -22.37 33.16 -3.78
CA GLY A 10 -22.22 31.83 -3.22
C GLY A 10 -20.93 31.28 -3.82
N THR A 11 -19.86 31.31 -3.03
CA THR A 11 -18.64 30.57 -3.35
C THR A 11 -19.00 29.08 -3.26
N GLU A 12 -19.68 28.57 -4.29
CA GLU A 12 -19.74 27.15 -4.59
C GLU A 12 -18.29 26.75 -4.89
N LEU A 13 -17.55 26.45 -3.82
CA LEU A 13 -16.39 25.60 -3.93
C LEU A 13 -16.92 24.32 -4.57
N HIS A 14 -16.75 24.21 -5.88
CA HIS A 14 -16.93 22.99 -6.63
C HIS A 14 -16.07 21.95 -5.92
N LYS A 15 -16.68 21.22 -4.99
CA LYS A 15 -16.06 20.11 -4.28
C LYS A 15 -15.80 19.09 -5.37
N MET A 16 -14.63 19.19 -5.99
CA MET A 16 -14.19 18.25 -7.01
C MET A 16 -14.39 16.89 -6.40
N SER A 17 -15.32 16.12 -6.98
CA SER A 17 -15.64 14.79 -6.51
C SER A 17 -14.34 14.01 -6.47
N VAL A 18 -13.81 13.75 -5.26
CA VAL A 18 -12.57 13.00 -5.09
C VAL A 18 -12.85 11.59 -5.58
N LYS A 19 -12.45 11.30 -6.82
CA LYS A 19 -12.61 9.98 -7.42
C LYS A 19 -11.44 9.13 -6.97
N ILE A 20 -11.59 8.53 -5.80
CA ILE A 20 -10.60 7.60 -5.27
C ILE A 20 -10.85 6.23 -5.92
N PRO A 21 -9.83 5.57 -6.47
CA PRO A 21 -9.96 4.22 -6.98
C PRO A 21 -10.15 3.21 -5.85
N PRO A 22 -10.76 2.04 -6.12
CA PRO A 22 -10.84 0.96 -5.13
C PRO A 22 -9.45 0.57 -4.62
N PHE A 23 -9.38 0.13 -3.37
CA PHE A 23 -8.11 -0.19 -2.71
C PHE A 23 -7.32 -1.29 -3.43
N TRP A 24 -6.02 -1.07 -3.63
CA TRP A 24 -5.13 -2.06 -4.27
C TRP A 24 -4.37 -2.87 -3.21
N ILE A 25 -4.80 -4.12 -3.03
CA ILE A 25 -4.18 -5.07 -2.09
C ILE A 25 -2.75 -5.43 -2.50
N ASP A 26 -2.48 -5.55 -3.80
CA ASP A 26 -1.16 -5.94 -4.31
C ASP A 26 -0.12 -4.82 -4.17
N LYS A 27 -0.55 -3.55 -4.25
CA LYS A 27 0.33 -2.37 -4.21
C LYS A 27 -0.28 -1.22 -3.41
N PRO A 28 -0.46 -1.41 -2.09
CA PRO A 28 -1.09 -0.40 -1.24
C PRO A 28 -0.27 0.88 -1.14
N GLU A 29 1.06 0.81 -1.22
CA GLU A 29 1.95 1.98 -1.21
C GLU A 29 1.66 2.94 -2.38
N ILE A 30 1.50 2.39 -3.59
CA ILE A 30 1.20 3.20 -4.79
C ILE A 30 -0.20 3.78 -4.69
N TRP A 31 -1.16 2.98 -4.22
CA TRP A 31 -2.53 3.45 -4.02
C TRP A 31 -2.59 4.62 -3.04
N PHE A 32 -1.93 4.51 -1.88
CA PHE A 32 -1.88 5.59 -0.89
C PHE A 32 -1.25 6.85 -1.45
N TYR A 33 -0.18 6.74 -2.24
CA TYR A 33 0.43 7.89 -2.90
C TYR A 33 -0.57 8.62 -3.82
N GLN A 34 -1.34 7.87 -4.61
CA GLN A 34 -2.35 8.42 -5.50
C GLN A 34 -3.50 9.08 -4.72
N VAL A 35 -3.98 8.45 -3.66
CA VAL A 35 -5.05 9.00 -2.81
C VAL A 35 -4.58 10.30 -2.13
N GLU A 36 -3.36 10.33 -1.60
CA GLU A 36 -2.82 11.52 -0.94
C GLU A 36 -2.64 12.69 -1.89
N ALA A 37 -2.24 12.42 -3.15
CA ALA A 37 -2.22 13.44 -4.18
C ALA A 37 -3.62 14.03 -4.43
N GLN A 38 -4.66 13.20 -4.51
CA GLN A 38 -6.04 13.65 -4.71
C GLN A 38 -6.59 14.44 -3.51
N ILE A 39 -6.32 13.97 -2.29
CA ILE A 39 -6.68 14.66 -1.04
C ILE A 39 -6.01 16.04 -0.99
N LYS A 40 -4.74 16.12 -1.37
CA LYS A 40 -3.98 17.38 -1.43
C LYS A 40 -4.52 18.34 -2.48
N ILE A 41 -4.85 17.85 -3.68
CA ILE A 41 -5.47 18.66 -4.75
C ILE A 41 -6.83 19.21 -4.30
N SER A 42 -7.57 18.44 -3.49
CA SER A 42 -8.90 18.81 -3.00
C SER A 42 -8.87 19.72 -1.76
N GLY A 43 -7.69 20.09 -1.27
CA GLY A 43 -7.54 20.96 -0.09
C GLY A 43 -7.95 20.31 1.23
N ILE A 44 -8.06 18.97 1.29
CA ILE A 44 -8.51 18.26 2.48
C ILE A 44 -7.35 18.13 3.48
N THR A 45 -7.43 18.88 4.58
CA THR A 45 -6.43 18.89 5.65
C THR A 45 -6.91 18.10 6.88
N ALA A 46 -8.21 18.12 7.15
CA ALA A 46 -8.84 17.45 8.29
C ALA A 46 -8.63 15.93 8.24
N GLU A 47 -8.10 15.38 9.33
CA GLU A 47 -7.73 13.98 9.37
C GLU A 47 -8.94 13.05 9.34
N GLU A 48 -10.00 13.40 10.07
CA GLU A 48 -11.28 12.71 10.05
C GLU A 48 -11.82 12.59 8.62
N THR A 49 -11.73 13.66 7.82
CA THR A 49 -12.15 13.64 6.42
C THR A 49 -11.31 12.66 5.59
N LYS A 50 -9.98 12.64 5.78
CA LYS A 50 -9.09 11.68 5.10
C LYS A 50 -9.42 10.24 5.49
N PHE A 51 -9.70 10.02 6.77
CA PHE A 51 -10.10 8.73 7.30
C PHE A 51 -11.43 8.25 6.72
N ASN A 52 -12.44 9.13 6.64
CA ASN A 52 -13.73 8.81 6.02
C ASN A 52 -13.56 8.43 4.55
N TYR A 53 -12.69 9.13 3.81
CA TYR A 53 -12.33 8.75 2.45
C TYR A 53 -11.65 7.38 2.37
N LEU A 54 -10.73 7.08 3.29
CA LEU A 54 -10.06 5.79 3.36
C LEU A 54 -11.08 4.66 3.58
N ILE A 55 -11.89 4.73 4.65
CA ILE A 55 -12.87 3.69 4.99
C ILE A 55 -13.89 3.48 3.87
N SER A 56 -14.29 4.54 3.17
CA SER A 56 -15.23 4.46 2.03
C SER A 56 -14.70 3.64 0.84
N GLN A 57 -13.39 3.38 0.78
CA GLN A 57 -12.73 2.67 -0.33
C GLN A 57 -12.24 1.27 0.07
N LEU A 58 -12.30 0.94 1.36
CA LEU A 58 -11.86 -0.34 1.88
C LEU A 58 -13.01 -1.36 1.89
N ASP A 59 -12.70 -2.59 1.49
CA ASP A 59 -13.60 -3.72 1.66
C ASP A 59 -13.77 -4.07 3.15
N HIS A 60 -14.91 -4.68 3.49
CA HIS A 60 -15.25 -5.07 4.86
C HIS A 60 -14.11 -5.86 5.55
N LYS A 61 -13.47 -6.79 4.83
CA LYS A 61 -12.35 -7.59 5.35
C LYS A 61 -11.14 -6.73 5.78
N ILE A 62 -10.91 -5.62 5.10
CA ILE A 62 -9.80 -4.71 5.42
C ILE A 62 -10.22 -3.76 6.54
N VAL A 63 -11.48 -3.32 6.56
CA VAL A 63 -12.06 -2.52 7.64
C VAL A 63 -11.98 -3.24 8.98
N GLU A 64 -12.24 -4.56 9.03
CA GLU A 64 -12.08 -5.38 10.24
C GLU A 64 -10.65 -5.29 10.83
N ASN A 65 -9.63 -5.18 9.97
CA ASN A 65 -8.23 -5.10 10.42
C ASN A 65 -7.86 -3.76 11.07
N VAL A 66 -8.65 -2.70 10.81
CA VAL A 66 -8.47 -1.36 11.40
C VAL A 66 -9.63 -0.97 12.33
N TRP A 67 -10.49 -1.94 12.69
CA TRP A 67 -11.67 -1.71 13.52
C TRP A 67 -11.33 -1.17 14.91
N ASP A 68 -10.22 -1.61 15.48
CA ASP A 68 -9.70 -1.08 16.74
C ASP A 68 -9.33 0.41 16.65
N ILE A 69 -8.83 0.84 15.50
CA ILE A 69 -8.50 2.25 15.22
C ILE A 69 -9.77 3.07 14.96
N ILE A 70 -10.79 2.48 14.30
CA ILE A 70 -12.11 3.11 14.12
C ILE A 70 -12.77 3.36 15.48
N HIS A 71 -12.70 2.38 16.38
CA HIS A 71 -13.34 2.45 17.70
C HIS A 71 -12.62 3.40 18.66
N ASN A 72 -11.31 3.55 18.52
CA ASN A 72 -10.52 4.47 19.32
C ASN A 72 -10.68 5.92 18.82
N ASP A 73 -10.91 6.88 19.71
CA ASP A 73 -11.04 8.30 19.31
C ASP A 73 -9.68 9.00 19.16
N SER A 74 -8.81 8.40 18.35
CA SER A 74 -7.50 8.95 18.06
C SER A 74 -7.62 10.22 17.21
N GLN A 75 -6.77 11.21 17.46
CA GLN A 75 -6.61 12.36 16.56
C GLN A 75 -5.74 12.00 15.34
N THR A 76 -5.21 10.76 15.29
CA THR A 76 -4.32 10.24 14.24
C THR A 76 -4.88 9.04 13.44
N LYS A 77 -6.21 8.81 13.44
CA LYS A 77 -6.92 7.69 12.79
C LYS A 77 -6.46 7.39 11.37
N TYR A 78 -6.31 8.41 10.51
CA TYR A 78 -5.86 8.17 9.12
C TYR A 78 -4.42 7.67 9.08
N THR A 79 -3.54 8.31 9.85
CA THR A 79 -2.10 8.01 9.88
C THR A 79 -1.86 6.61 10.46
N ASP A 80 -2.56 6.27 11.53
CA ASP A 80 -2.49 4.96 12.19
C ASP A 80 -3.01 3.86 11.26
N SER A 81 -4.16 4.09 10.61
CA SER A 81 -4.75 3.13 9.67
C SER A 81 -3.88 2.91 8.45
N LYS A 82 -3.34 3.99 7.86
CA LYS A 82 -2.40 3.92 6.74
C LYS A 82 -1.18 3.08 7.13
N THR A 83 -0.56 3.37 8.26
CA THR A 83 0.64 2.67 8.74
C THR A 83 0.36 1.18 8.95
N ARG A 84 -0.75 0.86 9.62
CA ARG A 84 -1.15 -0.53 9.87
C ARG A 84 -1.42 -1.29 8.57
N LEU A 85 -2.16 -0.69 7.64
CA LEU A 85 -2.45 -1.31 6.35
C LEU A 85 -1.16 -1.56 5.55
N LEU A 86 -0.27 -0.56 5.47
CA LEU A 86 1.03 -0.73 4.82
C LEU A 86 1.85 -1.85 5.45
N ASN A 87 1.88 -1.96 6.77
CA ASN A 87 2.61 -3.02 7.46
C ASN A 87 1.98 -4.40 7.25
N LEU A 88 0.66 -4.52 7.31
CA LEU A 88 -0.06 -5.78 7.13
C LEU A 88 0.19 -6.38 5.74
N PHE A 89 0.15 -5.56 4.69
CA PHE A 89 0.43 -6.02 3.33
C PHE A 89 1.91 -6.28 3.09
N LYS A 90 2.83 -5.50 3.70
CA LYS A 90 4.27 -5.80 3.69
C LYS A 90 4.57 -7.13 4.36
N GLU A 91 3.96 -7.43 5.49
CA GLU A 91 4.16 -8.71 6.19
C GLU A 91 3.62 -9.88 5.37
N SER A 92 2.44 -9.72 4.75
CA SER A 92 1.89 -10.71 3.81
C SER A 92 2.82 -10.97 2.62
N GLU A 93 3.40 -9.91 2.04
CA GLU A 93 4.38 -10.05 0.96
C GLU A 93 5.65 -10.76 1.43
N ASN A 94 6.20 -10.40 2.60
CA ASN A 94 7.35 -11.07 3.20
C ASN A 94 7.06 -12.55 3.52
N ALA A 95 5.89 -12.88 4.05
CA ALA A 95 5.49 -14.26 4.34
C ALA A 95 5.35 -15.08 3.05
N ARG A 96 4.81 -14.49 1.98
CA ARG A 96 4.75 -15.10 0.65
C ARG A 96 6.16 -15.35 0.10
N ILE A 97 7.06 -14.39 0.25
CA ILE A 97 8.48 -14.53 -0.13
C ILE A 97 9.14 -15.68 0.65
N GLN A 98 8.99 -15.73 1.97
CA GLN A 98 9.57 -16.78 2.81
C GLN A 98 9.06 -18.17 2.40
N ARG A 99 7.76 -18.33 2.16
CA ARG A 99 7.20 -19.59 1.64
C ARG A 99 7.79 -20.00 0.30
N LEU A 100 8.09 -19.05 -0.58
CA LEU A 100 8.72 -19.35 -1.87
C LEU A 100 10.15 -19.84 -1.69
N ILE A 101 10.92 -19.23 -0.77
CA ILE A 101 12.27 -19.68 -0.44
C ILE A 101 12.24 -21.09 0.17
N THR A 102 11.39 -21.30 1.17
CA THR A 102 11.28 -22.60 1.88
C THR A 102 10.73 -23.72 1.00
N GLY A 103 9.85 -23.39 0.05
CA GLY A 103 9.28 -24.36 -0.89
C GLY A 103 10.22 -24.76 -2.04
N ILE A 104 11.33 -24.05 -2.22
CA ILE A 104 12.38 -24.43 -3.18
C ILE A 104 13.40 -25.28 -2.41
N ASP A 105 13.61 -26.52 -2.83
CA ASP A 105 14.68 -27.36 -2.28
C ASP A 105 16.04 -26.79 -2.69
N LEU A 106 16.67 -26.06 -1.76
CA LEU A 106 17.91 -25.29 -1.96
C LEU A 106 19.18 -26.15 -1.96
N GLY A 107 19.07 -27.47 -1.74
CA GLY A 107 20.21 -28.34 -1.47
C GLY A 107 21.13 -28.64 -2.66
N GLU A 108 20.62 -28.63 -3.90
CA GLU A 108 21.33 -29.15 -5.09
C GLU A 108 21.24 -28.21 -6.33
N LEU A 109 20.54 -27.08 -6.23
CA LEU A 109 20.27 -26.24 -7.39
C LEU A 109 21.41 -25.26 -7.69
N LYS A 110 21.96 -25.34 -8.90
CA LYS A 110 22.91 -24.34 -9.41
C LYS A 110 22.27 -22.93 -9.41
N PRO A 111 23.03 -21.84 -9.19
CA PRO A 111 22.48 -20.48 -9.09
C PRO A 111 21.62 -20.03 -10.28
N SER A 112 21.94 -20.52 -11.48
CA SER A 112 21.17 -20.26 -12.71
C SER A 112 19.81 -20.98 -12.73
N GLN A 113 19.75 -22.21 -12.21
CA GLN A 113 18.51 -22.97 -12.08
C GLN A 113 17.63 -22.43 -10.96
N PHE A 114 18.24 -22.00 -9.85
CA PHE A 114 17.54 -21.31 -8.77
C PHE A 114 16.88 -20.02 -9.26
N PHE A 115 17.60 -19.20 -10.03
CA PHE A 115 17.05 -17.96 -10.60
C PHE A 115 15.89 -18.22 -11.58
N GLN A 116 16.00 -19.24 -12.44
CA GLN A 116 14.91 -19.63 -13.33
C GLN A 116 13.71 -20.18 -12.56
N LYS A 117 13.93 -20.94 -11.48
CA LYS A 117 12.88 -21.46 -10.61
C LYS A 117 12.16 -20.32 -9.87
N LEU A 118 12.91 -19.38 -9.28
CA LEU A 118 12.35 -18.18 -8.67
C LEU A 118 11.47 -17.42 -9.66
N ARG A 119 11.95 -17.22 -10.89
CA ARG A 119 11.18 -16.56 -11.94
C ARG A 119 9.94 -17.36 -12.38
N SER A 120 9.99 -18.69 -12.35
CA SER A 120 8.85 -19.54 -12.69
C SER A 120 7.79 -19.60 -11.59
N VAL A 121 8.17 -19.47 -10.32
CA VAL A 121 7.24 -19.52 -9.18
C VAL A 121 6.77 -18.11 -8.79
N ALA A 122 7.57 -17.09 -9.12
CA ALA A 122 7.15 -15.70 -9.17
C ALA A 122 6.11 -15.51 -10.28
N THR A 123 4.87 -15.86 -9.97
CA THR A 123 3.69 -15.36 -10.68
C THR A 123 3.78 -13.84 -10.78
N SER A 124 3.23 -13.28 -11.87
CA SER A 124 3.39 -11.91 -12.39
C SER A 124 3.29 -10.74 -11.40
N ASP A 125 2.78 -10.98 -10.19
CA ASP A 125 2.65 -9.99 -9.12
C ASP A 125 3.91 -9.81 -8.27
N ILE A 126 4.91 -10.68 -8.37
CA ILE A 126 6.15 -10.52 -7.60
C ILE A 126 7.08 -9.57 -8.35
N SER A 127 7.39 -8.44 -7.71
CA SER A 127 8.31 -7.44 -8.26
C SER A 127 9.66 -8.06 -8.59
N GLU A 128 10.17 -7.80 -9.79
CA GLU A 128 11.48 -8.27 -10.26
C GLU A 128 12.63 -7.89 -9.31
N ASN A 129 12.48 -6.77 -8.61
CA ASN A 129 13.41 -6.34 -7.55
C ASN A 129 13.50 -7.35 -6.40
N LEU A 130 12.39 -7.99 -6.03
CA LEU A 130 12.37 -9.01 -4.98
C LEU A 130 13.12 -10.27 -5.42
N ILE A 131 12.96 -10.69 -6.68
CA ILE A 131 13.72 -11.82 -7.24
C ILE A 131 15.22 -11.53 -7.19
N LYS A 132 15.63 -10.29 -7.52
CA LYS A 132 17.04 -9.86 -7.43
C LYS A 132 17.55 -9.86 -5.98
N THR A 133 16.79 -9.33 -5.04
CA THR A 133 17.16 -9.34 -3.62
C THR A 133 17.31 -10.75 -3.08
N LEU A 134 16.40 -11.67 -3.44
CA LEU A 134 16.46 -13.07 -3.02
C LEU A 134 17.65 -13.82 -3.61
N TRP A 135 17.94 -13.59 -4.88
CA TRP A 135 19.11 -14.17 -5.53
C TRP A 135 20.43 -13.68 -4.92
N LEU A 136 20.49 -12.41 -4.49
CA LEU A 136 21.64 -11.87 -3.80
C LEU A 136 21.85 -12.57 -2.45
N VAL A 137 20.81 -12.66 -1.61
CA VAL A 137 20.90 -13.30 -0.28
C VAL A 137 21.41 -14.73 -0.37
N GLU A 138 20.91 -15.53 -1.31
CA GLU A 138 21.35 -16.92 -1.49
C GLU A 138 22.79 -17.05 -2.02
N ASN A 139 23.24 -16.17 -2.93
CA ASN A 139 24.63 -16.20 -3.38
C ASN A 139 25.61 -15.89 -2.24
N TYR A 140 25.29 -14.94 -1.36
CA TYR A 140 26.12 -14.65 -0.19
C TYR A 140 26.20 -15.85 0.76
N GLN A 141 25.08 -16.53 1.02
CA GLN A 141 25.06 -17.74 1.86
C GLN A 141 25.83 -18.91 1.24
N THR A 142 25.78 -19.04 -0.08
CA THR A 142 26.52 -20.09 -0.80
C THR A 142 28.02 -19.86 -0.70
N ILE A 143 28.49 -18.62 -0.87
CA ILE A 143 29.91 -18.25 -0.76
C ILE A 143 30.44 -18.49 0.67
N LEU A 144 29.63 -18.23 1.70
CA LEU A 144 30.02 -18.47 3.10
C LEU A 144 30.11 -19.95 3.47
N LYS A 145 29.39 -20.85 2.78
CA LYS A 145 29.47 -22.30 3.00
C LYS A 145 30.70 -22.97 2.36
N ILE A 146 31.41 -22.26 1.48
CA ILE A 146 32.61 -22.77 0.77
C ILE A 146 33.92 -22.23 1.39
N SER A 147 33.85 -21.41 2.43
CA SER A 147 34.99 -20.89 3.19
C SER A 147 35.11 -21.56 4.55
#